data_AF-A0A084AHX5-F1
#
_entry.id   AF-A0A084AHX5-F1
#
_cell.length_a   1.000
_cell.length_b   1.000
_cell.length_c   1.000
_cell.angle_alpha   90.00
_cell.angle_beta   90.00
_cell.angle_gamma   90.00
#
_symmetry.space_group_name_H-M   'P 1'
#
loop_
_entity.id
_entity.type
_entity.pdbx_description
1 polymer ?
#
loop_
_entity_poly.entity_id
_entity_poly.type
_entity_poly.pdbx_seq_one_letter_code
_entity_poly.pdbx_strand_id
1 'polypeptide(L)'
;MSANSVPRPQNRTSVRLSTYSVTPSYAPTVQTNDSAHAEIREIASGLDRMENKALSSQRVILSEEKHDALSKLALGAKLERALERRMTGQDAVMRPRGKSLNEKA
;
A
#
# COMPACT_ATOMS: atom_id res chain seq x y z
N MET A 1 47.25 -4.12 -52.36
CA MET A 1 46.31 -5.24 -52.16
C MET A 1 45.97 -5.26 -50.68
N SER A 2 44.73 -4.88 -50.32
CA SER A 2 44.28 -4.74 -48.93
C SER A 2 43.77 -6.09 -48.42
N ALA A 3 44.32 -6.59 -47.32
CA ALA A 3 43.86 -7.83 -46.70
C ALA A 3 42.61 -7.54 -45.84
N ASN A 4 41.43 -7.91 -46.33
CA ASN A 4 40.22 -7.96 -45.53
C ASN A 4 40.34 -9.10 -44.50
N SER A 5 40.42 -8.75 -43.22
CA SER A 5 40.34 -9.72 -42.11
C SER A 5 38.90 -10.22 -41.96
N VAL A 6 38.66 -11.50 -42.24
CA VAL A 6 37.39 -12.17 -41.99
C VAL A 6 37.13 -12.24 -40.47
N PRO A 7 35.94 -11.84 -39.96
CA PRO A 7 35.62 -12.01 -38.55
C PRO A 7 35.48 -13.50 -38.25
N ARG A 8 36.37 -14.04 -37.42
CA ARG A 8 36.32 -15.42 -36.94
C ARG A 8 35.11 -15.57 -36.00
N PRO A 9 34.21 -16.57 -36.18
CA PRO A 9 33.13 -16.80 -35.24
C PRO A 9 33.73 -17.18 -33.88
N GLN A 10 33.61 -16.28 -32.91
CA GLN A 10 33.98 -16.55 -31.53
C GLN A 10 32.91 -17.48 -30.95
N ASN A 11 33.28 -18.73 -30.67
CA ASN A 11 32.42 -19.69 -30.01
C ASN A 11 32.31 -19.28 -28.53
N ARG A 12 31.43 -18.33 -28.21
CA ARG A 12 31.23 -17.84 -26.85
C ARG A 12 30.50 -18.92 -26.06
N THR A 13 31.21 -19.65 -25.21
CA THR A 13 30.64 -20.62 -24.26
C THR A 13 29.96 -19.95 -23.06
N SER A 14 29.36 -18.76 -23.25
CA SER A 14 28.68 -18.03 -22.19
C SER A 14 27.22 -18.46 -22.09
N VAL A 15 26.88 -19.15 -21.00
CA VAL A 15 25.48 -19.47 -20.67
C VAL A 15 24.83 -18.19 -20.14
N ARG A 16 23.76 -17.73 -20.82
CA ARG A 16 23.04 -16.49 -20.46
C ARG A 16 21.97 -16.83 -19.41
N LEU A 17 22.29 -16.64 -18.14
CA LEU A 17 21.43 -17.01 -17.00
C LEU A 17 20.35 -15.97 -16.65
N SER A 18 20.32 -14.82 -17.32
CA SER A 18 19.50 -13.65 -16.96
C SER A 18 18.25 -13.47 -17.83
N THR A 19 17.40 -14.51 -17.91
CA THR A 19 16.07 -14.42 -18.52
C THR A 19 15.03 -14.98 -17.56
N TYR A 20 14.20 -14.11 -16.98
CA TYR A 20 13.01 -14.53 -16.24
C TYR A 20 11.95 -15.03 -17.25
N SER A 21 11.67 -16.33 -17.28
CA SER A 21 10.56 -16.91 -18.03
C SER A 21 9.46 -17.42 -17.08
N VAL A 22 8.21 -17.14 -17.42
CA VAL A 22 7.02 -17.61 -16.68
C VAL A 22 6.59 -19.02 -17.14
N THR A 23 7.26 -19.57 -18.15
CA THR A 23 7.04 -20.92 -18.68
C THR A 23 8.05 -21.91 -18.08
N PRO A 24 7.66 -23.15 -17.72
CA PRO A 24 8.59 -24.17 -17.26
C PRO A 24 9.61 -24.47 -18.35
N SER A 25 10.90 -24.24 -18.06
CA SER A 25 12.01 -24.49 -18.98
C SER A 25 12.71 -25.80 -18.61
N TYR A 26 12.98 -26.67 -19.60
CA TYR A 26 13.88 -27.82 -19.48
C TYR A 26 15.36 -27.37 -19.49
N ALA A 27 15.68 -26.34 -18.71
CA ALA A 27 17.07 -25.90 -18.56
C ALA A 27 17.88 -27.01 -17.87
N PRO A 28 19.14 -27.25 -18.27
CA PRO A 28 20.01 -28.15 -17.53
C PRO A 28 20.11 -27.64 -16.09
N THR A 29 19.54 -28.41 -15.16
CA THR A 29 19.67 -28.15 -13.74
C THR A 29 21.15 -28.29 -13.41
N VAL A 30 21.80 -27.17 -13.12
CA VAL A 30 23.14 -27.18 -12.52
C VAL A 30 22.97 -27.95 -11.22
N GLN A 31 23.61 -29.12 -11.08
CA GLN A 31 23.60 -29.85 -9.82
C GLN A 31 24.13 -28.89 -8.76
N THR A 32 23.25 -28.50 -7.85
CA THR A 32 23.58 -27.65 -6.73
C THR A 32 24.42 -28.48 -5.79
N ASN A 33 25.69 -28.10 -5.64
CA ASN A 33 26.56 -28.70 -4.63
C ASN A 33 25.99 -28.40 -3.24
N ASP A 34 26.32 -29.24 -2.27
CA ASP A 34 25.83 -29.12 -0.89
C ASP A 34 26.06 -27.72 -0.28
N SER A 35 27.12 -27.01 -0.71
CA SER A 35 27.38 -25.63 -0.28
C SER A 35 26.30 -24.64 -0.72
N ALA A 36 25.75 -24.78 -1.93
CA ALA A 36 24.68 -23.91 -2.42
C ALA A 36 23.39 -24.10 -1.61
N HIS A 37 23.12 -25.33 -1.15
CA HIS A 37 22.00 -25.59 -0.25
C HIS A 37 22.25 -25.05 1.16
N ALA A 38 23.49 -25.09 1.65
CA ALA A 38 23.86 -24.49 2.93
C ALA A 38 23.68 -22.97 2.92
N GLU A 39 24.13 -22.29 1.85
CA GLU A 39 23.95 -20.85 1.67
C GLU A 39 22.47 -20.45 1.63
N ILE A 40 21.63 -21.19 0.88
CA ILE A 40 20.19 -20.93 0.83
C ILE A 40 19.54 -21.07 2.21
N ARG A 41 19.93 -22.07 3.00
CA ARG A 41 19.42 -22.26 4.37
C ARG A 41 19.87 -21.15 5.30
N GLU A 42 21.11 -20.69 5.18
CA GLU A 42 21.63 -19.59 5.97
C GLU A 42 20.87 -18.29 5.66
N ILE A 43 20.66 -17.98 4.38
CA ILE A 43 19.87 -16.83 3.92
C ILE A 43 18.44 -16.91 4.44
N ALA A 44 17.78 -18.07 4.32
CA ALA A 44 16.42 -18.27 4.84
C ALA A 44 16.36 -18.04 6.37
N SER A 45 17.35 -18.55 7.11
CA SER A 45 17.42 -18.35 8.57
C SER A 45 17.69 -16.88 8.95
N GLY A 46 18.47 -16.16 8.14
CA GLY A 46 18.73 -14.73 8.33
C GLY A 46 17.47 -13.90 8.12
N LEU A 47 16.72 -14.18 7.04
CA LEU A 47 15.45 -13.52 6.74
C LEU A 47 14.41 -13.75 7.84
N ASP A 48 14.30 -14.97 8.36
CA ASP A 48 13.35 -15.31 9.43
C ASP A 48 13.67 -14.57 10.74
N ARG A 49 14.95 -14.33 11.03
CA ARG A 49 15.40 -13.50 12.17
C ARG A 49 15.20 -12.01 11.95
N MET A 50 15.24 -11.55 10.70
CA MET A 50 14.95 -10.16 10.33
C MET A 50 13.45 -9.85 10.35
N GLU A 51 12.58 -10.86 10.39
CA GLU A 51 11.15 -10.67 10.52
C GLU A 51 10.81 -10.00 11.87
N ASN A 52 10.32 -8.76 11.80
CA ASN A 52 9.85 -8.06 12.98
C ASN A 52 8.37 -8.38 13.25
N LYS A 53 8.13 -9.43 14.04
CA LYS A 53 6.79 -9.92 14.44
C LYS A 53 5.98 -8.90 15.25
N ALA A 54 6.63 -7.91 15.87
CA ALA A 54 5.93 -6.84 16.56
C ALA A 54 5.28 -5.86 15.56
N LEU A 55 5.94 -5.58 14.43
CA LEU A 55 5.38 -4.72 13.38
C LEU A 55 4.24 -5.38 12.61
N SER A 56 4.28 -6.70 12.42
CA SER A 56 3.15 -7.43 11.80
C SER A 56 1.90 -7.37 12.68
N SER A 57 2.06 -7.40 14.00
CA SER A 57 0.97 -7.27 14.97
C SER A 57 0.43 -5.83 15.11
N GLN A 58 1.20 -4.82 14.70
CA GLN A 58 0.82 -3.41 14.83
C GLN A 58 -0.18 -2.96 13.76
N ARG A 59 -0.18 -3.59 12.59
CA ARG A 59 -1.14 -3.27 11.52
C ARG A 59 -2.41 -4.10 11.71
N VAL A 60 -3.39 -3.52 12.40
CA VAL A 60 -4.72 -4.11 12.49
C VAL A 60 -5.36 -4.07 11.10
N ILE A 61 -5.42 -5.21 10.42
CA ILE A 61 -6.27 -5.39 9.25
C ILE A 61 -7.67 -5.70 9.76
N LEU A 62 -8.57 -4.74 9.62
CA LEU A 62 -9.96 -4.91 10.01
C LEU A 62 -10.66 -5.84 9.03
N SER A 63 -11.55 -6.70 9.54
CA SER A 63 -12.51 -7.39 8.69
C SER A 63 -13.46 -6.37 8.05
N GLU A 64 -14.03 -6.72 6.91
CA GLU A 64 -15.00 -5.88 6.19
C GLU A 64 -16.17 -5.45 7.10
N GLU A 65 -16.71 -6.38 7.90
CA GLU A 65 -17.76 -6.10 8.88
C GLU A 65 -17.35 -5.02 9.90
N LYS A 66 -16.11 -5.07 10.42
CA LYS A 66 -15.61 -4.07 11.37
C LYS A 66 -15.42 -2.71 10.70
N HIS A 67 -14.98 -2.70 9.44
CA HIS A 67 -14.87 -1.48 8.66
C HIS A 67 -16.23 -0.81 8.45
N ASP A 68 -17.26 -1.60 8.13
CA ASP A 68 -18.63 -1.11 7.94
C ASP A 68 -19.25 -0.59 9.24
N ALA A 69 -19.02 -1.30 10.35
CA ALA A 69 -19.47 -0.85 11.66
C ALA A 69 -18.86 0.51 12.05
N LEU A 70 -17.55 0.67 11.87
CA LEU A 70 -16.86 1.95 12.12
C LEU A 70 -17.34 3.05 11.18
N SER A 71 -17.58 2.73 9.90
CA SER A 71 -18.09 3.68 8.92
C SER A 71 -19.49 4.19 9.29
N LYS A 72 -20.38 3.29 9.72
CA LYS A 72 -21.73 3.65 10.22
C LYS A 72 -21.64 4.53 11.47
N LEU A 73 -20.79 4.17 12.44
CA LEU A 73 -20.59 4.94 13.66
C LEU A 73 -20.07 6.35 13.35
N ALA A 74 -19.07 6.45 12.48
CA ALA A 74 -18.51 7.74 12.06
C ALA A 74 -19.53 8.60 11.32
N LEU A 75 -20.40 8.00 10.51
CA LEU A 75 -21.48 8.72 9.82
C LEU A 75 -22.49 9.26 10.82
N GLY A 76 -22.93 8.44 11.79
CA GLY A 76 -23.83 8.87 12.87
C GLY A 76 -23.28 10.07 13.64
N ALA A 77 -22.02 9.99 14.08
CA ALA A 77 -21.35 11.08 14.80
C ALA A 77 -21.21 12.36 13.95
N LYS A 78 -20.99 12.23 12.63
CA LYS A 78 -20.96 13.37 11.71
C LYS A 78 -22.33 14.03 11.59
N LEU A 79 -23.40 13.23 11.49
CA LEU A 79 -24.77 13.74 11.44
C LEU A 79 -25.14 14.46 12.73
N GLU A 80 -24.83 13.88 13.88
CA GLU A 80 -25.08 14.49 15.18
C GLU A 80 -24.37 15.84 15.32
N ARG A 81 -23.08 15.91 14.99
CA ARG A 81 -22.31 17.16 14.98
C ARG A 81 -22.88 18.19 14.00
N ALA A 82 -23.33 17.75 12.83
CA ALA A 82 -23.93 18.64 11.84
C ALA A 82 -25.27 19.19 12.33
N LEU A 83 -26.09 18.34 12.96
CA LEU A 83 -27.34 18.74 13.58
C LEU A 83 -27.11 19.71 14.73
N GLU A 84 -26.16 19.45 15.62
CA GLU A 84 -25.80 20.36 16.73
C GLU A 84 -25.50 21.77 16.19
N ARG A 85 -24.62 21.88 15.19
CA ARG A 85 -24.28 23.17 14.54
C ARG A 85 -25.47 23.86 13.89
N ARG A 86 -26.42 23.09 13.35
CA ARG A 86 -27.64 23.65 12.78
C ARG A 86 -28.53 24.14 13.92
N MET A 87 -28.76 23.32 14.93
CA MET A 87 -29.68 23.58 16.05
C MET A 87 -29.21 24.72 16.95
N THR A 88 -27.91 25.03 16.99
CA THR A 88 -27.40 26.21 17.71
C THR A 88 -27.94 27.51 17.12
N GLY A 89 -28.72 28.26 17.91
CA GLY A 89 -29.24 29.59 17.54
C GLY A 89 -30.40 29.59 16.56
N GLN A 90 -30.97 28.42 16.25
CA GLN A 90 -32.21 28.31 15.45
C GLN A 90 -33.45 28.74 16.22
N ASP A 91 -33.41 28.68 17.56
CA ASP A 91 -34.54 29.08 18.39
C ASP A 91 -34.82 30.58 18.25
N ALA A 92 -36.10 30.92 18.10
CA ALA A 92 -36.52 32.31 17.95
C ALA A 92 -36.26 33.09 19.24
N VAL A 93 -35.34 34.06 19.20
CA VAL A 93 -35.13 35.01 20.30
C VAL A 93 -36.02 36.23 20.09
N MET A 94 -37.09 36.33 20.88
CA MET A 94 -37.93 37.53 20.89
C MET A 94 -37.13 38.74 21.35
N ARG A 95 -36.97 39.74 20.48
CA ARG A 95 -36.32 41.00 20.80
C ARG A 95 -37.37 42.10 20.95
N PRO A 96 -37.25 42.99 21.95
CA PRO A 96 -38.15 44.13 22.08
C PRO A 96 -38.06 44.99 20.80
N ARG A 97 -39.23 45.33 20.24
CA ARG A 97 -39.28 46.17 19.04
C ARG A 97 -38.73 47.55 19.38
N GLY A 98 -37.77 48.04 18.59
CA GLY A 98 -37.27 49.41 18.71
C GLY A 98 -38.39 50.42 18.53
N LYS A 99 -38.28 51.59 19.18
CA LYS A 99 -39.25 52.69 19.09
C LYS A 99 -39.59 52.95 17.61
N SER A 100 -40.88 52.87 17.27
CA SER A 100 -41.38 53.15 15.92
C SER A 100 -40.87 54.52 15.47
N LEU A 101 -40.18 54.57 14.33
CA LEU A 101 -39.89 55.84 13.67
C LEU A 101 -41.25 56.42 13.26
N ASN A 102 -41.64 57.51 13.92
CA ASN A 102 -42.78 58.33 13.53
C ASN A 102 -42.47 58.91 12.14
N GLU A 103 -43.09 58.38 11.10
CA GLU A 103 -43.18 59.07 9.81
C GLU A 103 -44.39 60.02 9.82
N LYS A 104 -44.14 61.22 9.27
CA LYS A 104 -45.05 62.34 8.96
C LYS A 104 -45.10 63.47 10.01
N ALA A 105 -44.29 64.50 9.75
CA ALA A 105 -44.60 65.91 9.98
C ALA A 105 -44.56 66.62 8.61
#